data_AF-A0A5C2S6E5-F1
#
_entry.id   AF-A0A5C2S6E5-F1
#
_cell.length_a   1.000
_cell.length_b   1.000
_cell.length_c   1.000
_cell.angle_alpha   90.00
_cell.angle_beta   90.00
_cell.angle_gamma   90.00
#
_symmetry.space_group_name_H-M   'P 1'
#
loop_
_entity.id
_entity.type
_entity.pdbx_description
1 polymer ?
#
loop_
_entity_poly.entity_id
_entity_poly.type
_entity_poly.pdbx_seq_one_letter_code
_entity_poly.pdbx_strand_id
1 'polypeptide(L)'
;MRQKSQPAEKTGRSQTDDDHGPPMGLFLQAFSCSSSPLSRSRSSLHPATASPAPVTKHMTLHDVYHWLDTTDQANITFIGKHLDRNAPPAPDDVLVIYCSEVIDNTCGSGPCTMYDGPPVCLYAPGTNCLAAGIGDVYFCSGNDCDVACNEYQACGEWLNGAYCYTPGTNSIFVLAS
;
A
#
# COMPACT_ATOMS: atom_id res chain seq x y z
N MET A 1 8.43 -55.42 -1.11
CA MET A 1 8.68 -55.32 0.34
C MET A 1 8.10 -53.99 0.80
N ARG A 2 7.11 -54.06 1.71
CA ARG A 2 6.40 -52.91 2.27
C ARG A 2 7.17 -52.41 3.50
N GLN A 3 7.32 -51.09 3.65
CA GLN A 3 7.37 -50.48 4.97
C GLN A 3 6.56 -49.18 4.97
N LYS A 4 5.42 -49.28 5.66
CA LYS A 4 4.51 -48.22 6.11
C LYS A 4 5.10 -47.62 7.39
N SER A 5 4.97 -46.32 7.60
CA SER A 5 4.95 -45.72 8.95
C SER A 5 4.13 -44.42 8.90
N GLN A 6 2.97 -44.42 9.57
CA GLN A 6 2.18 -43.24 9.98
C GLN A 6 2.27 -43.08 11.53
N PRO A 7 1.48 -42.24 12.21
CA PRO A 7 1.91 -40.98 12.82
C PRO A 7 1.81 -41.00 14.36
N ALA A 8 2.30 -39.95 15.03
CA ALA A 8 2.14 -39.75 16.47
C ALA A 8 0.98 -38.79 16.77
N GLU A 9 -0.07 -39.36 17.38
CA GLU A 9 -1.18 -38.69 18.05
C GLU A 9 -0.77 -38.32 19.49
N LYS A 10 -1.21 -37.17 20.00
CA LYS A 10 -1.26 -36.94 21.45
C LYS A 10 -2.56 -36.24 21.84
N THR A 11 -3.43 -37.06 22.41
CA THR A 11 -4.70 -36.74 23.06
C THR A 11 -4.48 -36.16 24.47
N GLY A 12 -5.33 -35.22 24.91
CA GLY A 12 -5.38 -34.78 26.32
C GLY A 12 -6.37 -33.64 26.59
N ARG A 13 -7.61 -33.99 26.93
CA ARG A 13 -8.75 -33.16 27.37
C ARG A 13 -8.68 -32.97 28.90
N SER A 14 -9.08 -31.82 29.46
CA SER A 14 -10.03 -31.77 30.60
C SER A 14 -10.42 -30.33 30.98
N GLN A 15 -11.72 -30.15 31.22
CA GLN A 15 -12.41 -29.00 31.79
C GLN A 15 -12.24 -28.93 33.32
N THR A 16 -12.42 -27.74 33.90
CA THR A 16 -13.15 -27.51 35.17
C THR A 16 -13.61 -26.05 35.26
N ASP A 17 -14.93 -25.90 35.45
CA ASP A 17 -15.67 -24.81 36.10
C ASP A 17 -15.02 -24.36 37.43
N ASP A 18 -15.18 -23.09 37.82
CA ASP A 18 -16.05 -22.72 38.96
C ASP A 18 -16.19 -21.19 39.15
N ASP A 19 -17.33 -20.85 39.73
CA ASP A 19 -17.98 -19.57 40.03
C ASP A 19 -17.17 -18.64 40.98
N HIS A 20 -17.54 -17.36 41.08
CA HIS A 20 -17.60 -16.52 42.31
C HIS A 20 -17.75 -15.02 41.95
N GLY A 21 -18.98 -14.49 42.03
CA GLY A 21 -19.25 -13.03 42.15
C GLY A 21 -18.80 -12.48 43.51
N PRO A 22 -18.66 -11.14 43.70
CA PRO A 22 -19.76 -10.29 44.24
C PRO A 22 -19.61 -8.79 43.84
N PRO A 23 -20.21 -7.80 44.55
CA PRO A 23 -21.63 -7.50 44.75
C PRO A 23 -22.04 -6.11 44.21
N MET A 24 -23.36 -5.86 44.16
CA MET A 24 -23.98 -4.58 43.88
C MET A 24 -23.59 -3.48 44.89
N GLY A 25 -23.13 -2.34 44.37
CA GLY A 25 -22.84 -1.12 45.11
C GLY A 25 -23.53 0.09 44.48
N LEU A 26 -24.64 0.47 45.09
CA LEU A 26 -25.48 1.62 44.78
C LEU A 26 -24.72 2.93 45.07
N PHE A 27 -24.32 3.69 44.06
CA PHE A 27 -23.87 5.09 44.23
C PHE A 27 -24.73 6.02 43.38
N LEU A 28 -25.72 6.64 44.02
CA LEU A 28 -26.31 7.88 43.53
C LEU A 28 -25.25 8.98 43.60
N GLN A 29 -24.82 9.50 42.45
CA GLN A 29 -24.19 10.82 42.40
C GLN A 29 -25.10 11.78 41.63
N ALA A 30 -25.55 12.79 42.37
CA ALA A 30 -26.33 13.90 41.87
C ALA A 30 -25.45 14.76 40.94
N PHE A 31 -25.79 14.79 39.65
CA PHE A 31 -25.27 15.80 38.73
C PHE A 31 -26.10 17.08 38.90
N SER A 32 -25.55 18.02 39.66
CA SER A 32 -26.05 19.40 39.72
C SER A 32 -25.85 20.08 38.37
N CYS A 33 -26.94 20.41 37.68
CA CYS A 33 -26.94 21.32 36.54
C CYS A 33 -26.63 22.75 37.02
N SER A 34 -25.38 23.20 36.87
CA SER A 34 -25.03 24.62 36.95
C SER A 34 -25.17 25.28 35.59
N SER A 35 -26.27 26.01 35.42
CA SER A 35 -26.56 26.89 34.29
C SER A 35 -25.50 28.00 34.16
N SER A 36 -24.67 27.95 33.12
CA SER A 36 -23.82 29.08 32.72
C SER A 36 -24.48 29.86 31.57
N PRO A 37 -24.51 31.21 31.61
CA PRO A 37 -25.20 32.02 30.61
C PRO A 37 -24.48 32.04 29.25
N LEU A 38 -25.27 32.12 28.18
CA LEU A 38 -24.83 32.23 26.79
C LEU A 38 -23.90 33.44 26.58
N SER A 39 -22.66 33.18 26.17
CA SER A 39 -21.80 34.20 25.54
C SER A 39 -21.87 34.03 24.02
N ARG A 40 -22.62 34.92 23.36
CA ARG A 40 -22.88 34.90 21.92
C ARG A 40 -21.75 35.63 21.19
N SER A 41 -20.60 34.97 21.02
CA SER A 41 -19.55 35.46 20.12
C SER A 41 -20.04 35.41 18.67
N ARG A 42 -20.17 36.58 18.04
CA ARG A 42 -20.35 36.67 16.58
C ARG A 42 -19.01 36.38 15.93
N SER A 43 -18.79 35.12 15.54
CA SER A 43 -17.69 34.77 14.64
C SER A 43 -17.95 35.38 13.28
N SER A 44 -17.06 36.25 12.83
CA SER A 44 -17.01 36.74 11.45
C SER A 44 -16.79 35.53 10.53
N LEU A 45 -17.75 35.26 9.64
CA LEU A 45 -17.63 34.23 8.61
C LEU A 45 -16.66 34.74 7.54
N HIS A 46 -15.38 34.40 7.68
CA HIS A 46 -14.49 34.42 6.52
C HIS A 46 -14.96 33.32 5.56
N PRO A 47 -15.16 33.60 4.27
CA PRO A 47 -15.37 32.53 3.30
C PRO A 47 -14.14 31.62 3.33
N ALA A 48 -14.37 30.33 3.62
CA ALA A 48 -13.35 29.31 3.49
C ALA A 48 -13.09 29.11 1.99
N THR A 49 -12.00 29.69 1.49
CA THR A 49 -11.47 29.32 0.18
C THR A 49 -11.02 27.87 0.29
N ALA A 50 -11.76 26.94 -0.30
CA ALA A 50 -11.33 25.55 -0.40
C ALA A 50 -10.04 25.51 -1.22
N SER A 51 -8.91 25.20 -0.58
CA SER A 51 -7.67 24.91 -1.31
C SER A 51 -7.90 23.64 -2.13
N PRO A 52 -7.51 23.60 -3.42
CA PRO A 52 -7.54 22.36 -4.18
C PRO A 52 -6.69 21.31 -3.44
N ALA A 53 -7.23 20.11 -3.32
CA ALA A 53 -6.48 18.97 -2.78
C ALA A 53 -5.25 18.72 -3.66
N PRO A 54 -4.11 18.28 -3.10
CA PRO A 54 -2.96 17.89 -3.88
C PRO A 54 -3.38 16.82 -4.90
N VAL A 55 -3.03 17.03 -6.17
CA VAL A 55 -3.30 16.05 -7.23
C VAL A 55 -2.24 14.97 -7.14
N THR A 56 -2.59 13.85 -6.54
CA THR A 56 -1.75 12.66 -6.45
C THR A 56 -1.74 11.95 -7.80
N LYS A 57 -0.57 11.71 -8.38
CA LYS A 57 -0.44 11.08 -9.69
C LYS A 57 -0.11 9.61 -9.51
N HIS A 58 -1.11 8.75 -9.69
CA HIS A 58 -1.01 7.29 -9.65
C HIS A 58 -1.59 6.69 -10.92
N MET A 59 -1.14 5.50 -11.29
CA MET A 59 -1.90 4.66 -12.21
C MET A 59 -3.16 4.17 -11.51
N THR A 60 -4.31 4.23 -12.19
CA THR A 60 -5.48 3.53 -11.69
C THR A 60 -5.35 2.02 -11.95
N LEU A 61 -6.14 1.20 -11.25
CA LEU A 61 -6.19 -0.23 -11.54
C LEU A 61 -6.60 -0.51 -13.01
N HIS A 62 -7.45 0.36 -13.59
CA HIS A 62 -7.79 0.29 -15.01
C HIS A 62 -6.58 0.54 -15.92
N ASP A 63 -5.72 1.51 -15.57
CA ASP A 63 -4.49 1.79 -16.33
C ASP A 63 -3.52 0.62 -16.25
N VAL A 64 -3.43 -0.06 -15.10
CA VAL A 64 -2.61 -1.27 -14.97
C VAL A 64 -3.14 -2.41 -15.83
N TYR A 65 -4.45 -2.65 -15.85
CA TYR A 65 -5.04 -3.65 -16.74
C TYR A 65 -4.84 -3.31 -18.22
N HIS A 66 -4.98 -2.04 -18.60
CA HIS A 66 -4.71 -1.60 -19.96
C HIS A 66 -3.23 -1.80 -20.33
N TRP A 67 -2.30 -1.49 -19.41
CA TRP A 67 -0.88 -1.75 -19.59
C TRP A 67 -0.58 -3.23 -19.81
N LEU A 68 -1.21 -4.13 -19.03
CA LEU A 68 -1.08 -5.59 -19.20
C LEU A 68 -1.60 -6.11 -20.55
N ASP A 69 -2.63 -5.46 -21.10
CA ASP A 69 -3.23 -5.84 -22.39
C ASP A 69 -2.43 -5.32 -23.60
N THR A 70 -1.69 -4.22 -23.42
CA THR A 70 -1.01 -3.51 -24.53
C THR A 70 0.50 -3.71 -24.54
N THR A 71 1.09 -4.14 -23.44
CA THR A 71 2.53 -4.39 -23.32
C THR A 71 2.85 -5.83 -23.72
N ASP A 72 3.96 -6.02 -24.43
CA ASP A 72 4.44 -7.35 -24.78
C ASP A 72 4.85 -8.12 -23.51
N GLN A 73 4.02 -9.09 -23.13
CA GLN A 73 4.18 -9.86 -21.89
C GLN A 73 5.45 -10.71 -21.86
N ALA A 74 6.09 -10.97 -23.01
CA ALA A 74 7.36 -11.70 -23.05
C ALA A 74 8.49 -10.97 -22.28
N ASN A 75 8.37 -9.66 -22.09
CA ASN A 75 9.36 -8.82 -21.42
C ASN A 75 8.92 -8.38 -20.01
N ILE A 76 7.80 -8.91 -19.50
CA ILE A 76 7.29 -8.60 -18.17
C ILE A 76 7.64 -9.72 -17.20
N THR A 77 8.39 -9.37 -16.16
CA THR A 77 8.57 -10.24 -14.99
C THR A 77 7.47 -9.95 -13.98
N PHE A 78 6.84 -11.00 -13.44
CA PHE A 78 5.83 -10.87 -12.41
C PHE A 78 6.40 -11.31 -11.06
N ILE A 79 6.24 -10.46 -10.04
CA ILE A 79 6.63 -10.77 -8.66
C ILE A 79 5.40 -10.67 -7.77
N GLY A 80 5.17 -11.70 -6.95
CA GLY A 80 4.05 -11.76 -6.02
C GLY A 80 2.83 -12.43 -6.63
N LYS A 81 1.65 -11.85 -6.40
CA LYS A 81 0.36 -12.39 -6.85
C LYS A 81 0.12 -12.04 -8.31
N HIS A 82 -0.73 -12.84 -8.97
CA HIS A 82 -1.25 -12.48 -10.28
C HIS A 82 -2.52 -11.66 -10.09
N LEU A 83 -2.61 -10.52 -10.78
CA LEU A 83 -3.83 -9.72 -10.82
C LEU A 83 -4.98 -10.51 -11.43
N ASP A 84 -6.05 -10.72 -10.66
CA ASP A 84 -7.32 -11.27 -11.17
C ASP A 84 -8.25 -10.13 -11.57
N ARG A 85 -8.64 -10.07 -12.84
CA ARG A 85 -9.59 -9.05 -13.33
C ARG A 85 -10.98 -9.15 -12.71
N ASN A 86 -11.32 -10.29 -12.12
CA ASN A 86 -12.64 -10.54 -11.52
C ASN A 86 -12.66 -10.34 -10.00
N ALA A 87 -11.51 -10.05 -9.39
CA ALA A 87 -11.38 -9.81 -7.96
C ALA A 87 -10.60 -8.52 -7.70
N PRO A 88 -10.97 -7.73 -6.67
CA PRO A 88 -10.12 -6.63 -6.26
C PRO A 88 -8.77 -7.17 -5.73
N PRO A 89 -7.67 -6.41 -5.88
CA PRO A 89 -6.41 -6.69 -5.18
C PRO A 89 -6.63 -6.80 -3.67
N ALA A 90 -5.75 -7.52 -2.95
CA ALA A 90 -5.91 -7.60 -1.51
C ALA A 90 -5.71 -6.20 -0.89
N PRO A 91 -6.41 -5.88 0.21
CA PRO A 91 -6.47 -4.51 0.74
C PRO A 91 -5.11 -3.96 1.18
N ASP A 92 -4.15 -4.83 1.53
CA ASP A 92 -2.80 -4.44 1.96
C ASP A 92 -1.74 -4.67 0.88
N ASP A 93 -2.15 -5.11 -0.32
CA ASP A 93 -1.22 -5.32 -1.43
C ASP A 93 -0.92 -3.99 -2.13
N VAL A 94 0.35 -3.84 -2.51
CA VAL A 94 0.90 -2.72 -3.26
C VAL A 94 1.15 -3.17 -4.68
N LEU A 95 0.81 -2.31 -5.64
CA LEU A 95 0.98 -2.55 -7.06
C LEU A 95 1.97 -1.54 -7.63
N VAL A 96 3.11 -2.00 -8.12
CA VAL A 96 4.12 -1.16 -8.77
C VAL A 96 4.63 -1.81 -10.04
N ILE A 97 4.80 -1.01 -11.08
CA ILE A 97 5.41 -1.42 -12.34
C ILE A 97 6.70 -0.61 -12.49
N TYR A 98 7.82 -1.28 -12.77
CA TYR A 98 9.10 -0.63 -12.97
C TYR A 98 9.86 -1.24 -14.14
N CYS A 99 10.59 -0.41 -14.88
CA CYS A 99 11.27 -0.82 -16.11
C CYS A 99 12.69 -0.27 -16.16
N SER A 100 13.55 -0.99 -16.88
CA SER A 100 14.95 -0.61 -17.07
C SER A 100 15.17 0.33 -18.25
N GLU A 101 14.16 0.56 -19.08
CA GLU A 101 14.30 1.32 -20.33
C GLU A 101 13.23 2.41 -20.46
N VAL A 102 13.65 3.54 -21.03
CA VAL A 102 12.81 4.68 -21.37
C VAL A 102 13.14 5.07 -22.80
N ILE A 103 12.15 5.05 -23.69
CA ILE A 103 12.29 5.40 -25.11
C ILE A 103 11.24 6.45 -25.44
N ASP A 104 11.65 7.56 -26.05
CA ASP A 104 10.76 8.65 -26.49
C ASP A 104 9.73 9.08 -25.41
N ASN A 105 10.22 9.36 -24.19
CA ASN A 105 9.41 9.72 -23.02
C ASN A 105 8.36 8.68 -22.58
N THR A 106 8.56 7.41 -22.97
CA THR A 106 7.67 6.30 -22.64
C THR A 106 8.42 5.27 -21.81
N CYS A 107 7.92 5.03 -20.59
CA CYS A 107 8.29 3.89 -19.77
C CYS A 107 7.42 2.69 -20.14
N GLY A 108 7.96 1.48 -20.09
CA GLY A 108 7.24 0.28 -20.53
C GLY A 108 7.75 -0.32 -21.84
N SER A 109 8.70 0.36 -22.50
CA SER A 109 9.46 -0.22 -23.61
C SER A 109 10.61 -1.03 -23.01
N GLY A 110 10.77 -2.29 -23.42
CA GLY A 110 11.82 -3.17 -22.91
C GLY A 110 11.45 -3.94 -21.63
N PRO A 111 12.47 -4.43 -20.87
CA PRO A 111 12.25 -5.25 -19.69
C PRO A 111 11.56 -4.48 -18.57
N CYS A 112 10.42 -5.01 -18.13
CA CYS A 112 9.64 -4.45 -17.03
C CYS A 112 9.37 -5.53 -15.99
N THR A 113 9.13 -5.10 -14.77
CA THR A 113 8.66 -5.95 -13.69
C THR A 113 7.41 -5.35 -13.07
N MET A 114 6.40 -6.18 -12.86
CA MET A 114 5.21 -5.84 -12.09
C MET A 114 5.28 -6.57 -10.75
N TYR A 115 5.14 -5.82 -9.67
CA TYR A 115 5.01 -6.33 -8.32
C TYR A 115 3.57 -6.15 -7.84
N ASP A 116 2.99 -7.22 -7.31
CA ASP A 116 1.70 -7.23 -6.63
C ASP A 116 1.83 -8.04 -5.34
N GLY A 117 1.85 -7.36 -4.19
CA GLY A 117 2.03 -8.05 -2.91
C GLY A 117 2.19 -7.12 -1.70
N PRO A 118 2.49 -7.69 -0.52
CA PRO A 118 2.55 -6.94 0.73
C PRO A 118 3.73 -5.96 0.80
N PRO A 119 3.79 -5.09 1.81
CA PRO A 119 4.92 -4.16 2.01
C PRO A 119 6.27 -4.88 2.08
N VAL A 120 7.25 -4.41 1.29
CA VAL A 120 8.57 -5.03 1.18
C VAL A 120 9.58 -4.04 0.59
N CYS A 121 10.87 -4.28 0.83
CA CYS A 121 11.94 -3.66 0.04
C CYS A 121 12.27 -4.56 -1.17
N LEU A 122 12.03 -4.06 -2.37
CA LEU A 122 12.33 -4.74 -3.62
C LEU A 122 13.74 -4.36 -4.08
N TYR A 123 14.60 -5.36 -4.29
CA TYR A 123 15.86 -5.17 -5.00
C TYR A 123 15.57 -5.02 -6.50
N ALA A 124 15.79 -3.81 -7.03
CA ALA A 124 15.38 -3.42 -8.38
C ALA A 124 16.47 -2.59 -9.09
N PRO A 125 17.70 -3.12 -9.22
CA PRO A 125 18.82 -2.40 -9.82
C PRO A 125 18.57 -2.07 -11.29
N GLY A 126 19.02 -0.87 -11.69
CA GLY A 126 18.89 -0.42 -13.07
C GLY A 126 17.47 -0.01 -13.47
N THR A 127 16.58 0.15 -12.50
CA THR A 127 15.27 0.77 -12.75
C THR A 127 15.48 2.22 -13.19
N ASN A 128 14.91 2.57 -14.33
CA ASN A 128 14.99 3.92 -14.89
C ASN A 128 13.65 4.65 -14.89
N CYS A 129 12.56 3.91 -14.70
CA CYS A 129 11.24 4.49 -14.54
C CYS A 129 10.31 3.54 -13.79
N LEU A 130 9.32 4.09 -13.09
CA LEU A 130 8.32 3.31 -12.37
C LEU A 130 6.98 4.03 -12.27
N ALA A 131 5.90 3.28 -12.16
CA ALA A 131 4.56 3.78 -11.87
C ALA A 131 4.01 3.03 -10.66
N ALA A 132 3.46 3.77 -9.71
CA ALA A 132 2.70 3.20 -8.60
C ALA A 132 1.21 3.17 -8.95
N GLY A 133 0.60 2.00 -8.79
CA GLY A 133 -0.83 1.78 -9.01
C GLY A 133 -1.65 1.89 -7.72
N ILE A 134 -1.24 1.15 -6.69
CA ILE A 134 -1.89 1.10 -5.37
C ILE A 134 -0.78 1.08 -4.33
N GLY A 135 -0.94 1.76 -3.20
CA GLY A 135 0.06 1.78 -2.13
C GLY A 135 1.04 2.96 -2.23
N ASP A 136 1.80 3.16 -1.16
CA ASP A 136 2.85 4.16 -1.10
C ASP A 136 4.16 3.56 -1.59
N VAL A 137 4.79 4.23 -2.56
CA VAL A 137 6.00 3.75 -3.22
C VAL A 137 7.13 4.76 -3.08
N TYR A 138 8.31 4.26 -2.73
CA TYR A 138 9.53 5.04 -2.66
C TYR A 138 10.60 4.39 -3.53
N PHE A 139 11.39 5.21 -4.22
CA PHE A 139 12.53 4.75 -5.01
C PHE A 139 13.83 5.23 -4.39
N CYS A 140 14.77 4.30 -4.22
CA CYS A 140 16.00 4.51 -3.49
C CYS A 140 17.20 4.20 -4.38
N SER A 141 18.30 4.91 -4.12
CA SER A 141 19.59 4.63 -4.76
C SER A 141 20.43 3.59 -4.00
N GLY A 142 20.06 3.28 -2.75
CA GLY A 142 20.61 2.13 -2.01
C GLY A 142 20.02 0.79 -2.47
N ASN A 143 20.61 -0.31 -2.02
CA ASN A 143 20.17 -1.66 -2.37
C ASN A 143 19.09 -2.22 -1.42
N ASP A 144 19.03 -1.71 -0.19
CA ASP A 144 18.24 -2.26 0.90
C ASP A 144 17.18 -1.27 1.44
N CYS A 145 16.78 -0.29 0.60
CA CYS A 145 15.79 0.74 0.94
C CYS A 145 16.13 1.57 2.19
N ASP A 146 17.42 1.69 2.52
CA ASP A 146 17.93 2.29 3.74
C ASP A 146 18.47 3.72 3.53
N VAL A 147 18.81 4.08 2.27
CA VAL A 147 19.43 5.36 1.95
C VAL A 147 18.85 6.03 0.70
N ALA A 148 18.74 7.36 0.79
CA ALA A 148 18.39 8.26 -0.32
C ALA A 148 17.14 7.80 -1.09
N CYS A 149 16.07 7.54 -0.35
CA CYS A 149 14.74 7.22 -0.87
C CYS A 149 13.92 8.47 -1.10
N ASN A 150 13.23 8.53 -2.23
CA ASN A 150 12.29 9.60 -2.55
C ASN A 150 10.90 9.00 -2.73
N GLU A 151 9.88 9.70 -2.24
CA GLU A 151 8.50 9.34 -2.45
C GLU A 151 8.15 9.46 -3.94
N TYR A 152 7.38 8.51 -4.46
CA TYR A 152 6.92 8.52 -5.84
C TYR A 152 6.15 9.80 -6.21
N GLN A 153 5.37 10.36 -5.28
CA GLN A 153 4.66 11.63 -5.49
C GLN A 153 5.58 12.84 -5.59
N ALA A 154 6.83 12.74 -5.11
CA ALA A 154 7.85 13.76 -5.25
C ALA A 154 8.64 13.66 -6.57
N CYS A 155 8.13 12.90 -7.54
CA CYS A 155 8.76 12.72 -8.84
C CYS A 155 9.11 14.05 -9.52
N GLY A 156 10.38 14.22 -9.87
CA GLY A 156 10.89 15.43 -10.53
C GLY A 156 10.53 15.51 -12.02
N GLU A 157 10.45 14.37 -12.69
CA GLU A 157 10.16 14.28 -14.12
C GLU A 157 9.17 13.15 -14.40
N TRP A 158 7.99 13.52 -14.86
CA TRP A 158 6.95 12.56 -15.19
C TRP A 158 6.94 12.21 -16.68
N LEU A 159 6.85 10.93 -16.96
CA LEU A 159 6.68 10.35 -18.29
C LEU A 159 5.19 10.12 -18.60
N ASN A 160 4.92 9.66 -19.82
CA ASN A 160 3.57 9.27 -20.25
C ASN A 160 3.01 8.15 -19.37
N GLY A 161 1.68 8.09 -19.20
CA GLY A 161 1.03 6.98 -18.48
C GLY A 161 1.26 6.99 -16.96
N ALA A 162 1.57 8.14 -16.38
CA ALA A 162 1.89 8.28 -14.96
C ALA A 162 3.14 7.54 -14.48
N TYR A 163 4.11 7.28 -15.36
CA TYR A 163 5.42 6.84 -14.92
C TYR A 163 6.27 8.02 -14.41
N CYS A 164 7.03 7.79 -13.35
CA CYS A 164 8.10 8.67 -12.91
C CYS A 164 9.41 8.26 -13.58
N TYR A 165 10.19 9.23 -14.05
CA TYR A 165 11.56 9.01 -14.50
C TYR A 165 12.50 8.97 -13.28
N THR A 166 13.12 7.80 -13.04
CA THR A 166 13.87 7.50 -11.82
C THR A 166 15.22 6.82 -12.11
N PRO A 167 16.08 7.40 -12.96
CA PRO A 167 17.36 6.78 -13.32
C PRO A 167 18.25 6.56 -12.10
N GLY A 168 18.91 5.41 -12.06
CA GLY A 168 19.81 5.04 -10.96
C GLY A 168 19.08 4.52 -9.71
N THR A 169 17.80 4.16 -9.83
CA THR A 169 17.10 3.44 -8.77
C THR A 169 17.69 2.04 -8.62
N ASN A 170 18.01 1.66 -7.38
CA ASN A 170 18.54 0.34 -7.02
C ASN A 170 17.59 -0.49 -6.17
N SER A 171 16.71 0.17 -5.41
CA SER A 171 15.66 -0.52 -4.68
C SER A 171 14.37 0.29 -4.66
N ILE A 172 13.26 -0.41 -4.50
CA ILE A 172 11.92 0.18 -4.42
C ILE A 172 11.30 -0.26 -3.09
N PHE A 173 10.96 0.69 -2.23
CA PHE A 173 10.28 0.40 -0.98
C PHE A 173 8.79 0.58 -1.17
N VAL A 174 8.03 -0.49 -0.93
CA VAL A 174 6.58 -0.48 -1.03
C VAL A 174 5.96 -0.59 0.35
N LEU A 175 5.00 0.29 0.63
CA LEU A 175 4.26 0.38 1.89
C LEU A 175 2.76 0.28 1.61
N ALA A 176 2.04 -0.34 2.54
CA ALA A 176 0.59 -0.43 2.46
C ALA A 176 -0.01 0.97 2.68
N SER A 177 -1.00 1.32 1.87
CA SER A 177 -1.76 2.58 1.93
C SER A 177 -2.82 2.58 3.02
#